data_AF-A0A940TKR9-F1
#
_entry.id   AF-A0A940TKR9-F1
#
_cell.length_a   1.000
_cell.length_b   1.000
_cell.length_c   1.000
_cell.angle_alpha   90.00
_cell.angle_beta   90.00
_cell.angle_gamma   90.00
#
_symmetry.space_group_name_H-M   'P 1'
#
loop_
_entity.id
_entity.type
_entity.pdbx_description
1 polymer ?
#
loop_
_entity_poly.entity_id
_entity_poly.type
_entity_poly.pdbx_seq_one_letter_code
_entity_poly.pdbx_strand_id
1 'polypeptide(L)'
;VLWHLVGQVVGLLQLSFILAALGIPTSIATCLAIEAFALVLDSAAFLVPGRIGVQEAGRVLVFTTFGLGAATGLAVAVIVRLNQLAVAALGLAAFAKLSVTPLPPWDR
;
A
#
# COMPACT_ATOMS: atom_id res chain seq x y z
N VAL A 1 -6.38 12.27 -13.19
CA VAL A 1 -6.63 12.95 -11.90
C VAL A 1 -7.64 12.21 -11.04
N LEU A 2 -8.88 11.97 -11.49
CA LEU A 2 -9.92 11.30 -10.68
C LEU A 2 -9.52 9.92 -10.13
N TRP A 3 -8.90 9.06 -10.95
CA TRP A 3 -8.45 7.73 -10.52
C TRP A 3 -7.45 7.77 -9.35
N HIS A 4 -6.56 8.78 -9.34
CA HIS A 4 -5.60 8.94 -8.25
C HIS A 4 -6.30 9.34 -6.94
N LEU A 5 -7.34 10.19 -7.02
CA LEU A 5 -8.12 10.57 -5.85
C LEU A 5 -8.86 9.37 -5.26
N VAL A 6 -9.48 8.55 -6.11
CA VAL A 6 -10.14 7.31 -5.66
C VAL A 6 -9.12 6.39 -4.98
N GLY A 7 -7.94 6.19 -5.58
CA GLY A 7 -6.87 5.41 -4.96
C GLY A 7 -6.43 5.95 -3.60
N GLN A 8 -6.31 7.28 -3.45
CA GLN A 8 -5.97 7.91 -2.18
C GLN A 8 -7.07 7.76 -1.13
N VAL A 9 -8.35 7.86 -1.52
CA VAL A 9 -9.48 7.60 -0.62
C VAL A 9 -9.48 6.15 -0.15
N VAL A 10 -9.19 5.19 -1.04
CA VAL A 10 -9.05 3.78 -0.67
C VAL A 10 -7.88 3.58 0.30
N GLY A 11 -6.73 4.22 0.07
CA GLY A 11 -5.59 4.20 0.99
C GLY A 11 -5.95 4.73 2.38
N LEU A 12 -6.64 5.87 2.43
CA LEU A 12 -7.14 6.46 3.68
C LEU A 12 -8.09 5.52 4.43
N LEU A 13 -9.05 4.93 3.71
CA LEU A 13 -9.99 3.97 4.28
C LEU A 13 -9.25 2.73 4.80
N GLN A 14 -8.30 2.20 4.03
CA GLN A 14 -7.48 1.07 4.44
C GLN A 14 -6.69 1.39 5.71
N LEU A 15 -6.02 2.54 5.78
CA LEU A 15 -5.28 2.96 6.97
C LEU A 15 -6.20 3.09 8.19
N SER A 16 -7.33 3.77 8.03
CA SER A 16 -8.30 3.94 9.12
C SER A 16 -8.85 2.60 9.61
N PHE A 17 -9.11 1.66 8.71
CA PHE A 17 -9.56 0.31 9.04
C PHE A 17 -8.48 -0.49 9.79
N ILE A 18 -7.22 -0.43 9.33
CA ILE A 18 -6.10 -1.10 10.02
C ILE A 18 -5.94 -0.56 11.44
N LEU A 19 -5.98 0.76 11.62
CA LEU A 19 -5.83 1.36 12.95
C LEU A 19 -7.00 1.04 13.86
N ALA A 20 -8.23 1.01 13.33
CA ALA A 20 -9.40 0.55 14.06
C ALA A 20 -9.27 -0.93 14.47
N ALA A 21 -8.80 -1.81 13.57
CA ALA A 21 -8.57 -3.22 13.86
C ALA A 21 -7.45 -3.45 14.90
N LEU A 22 -6.47 -2.56 14.96
CA LEU A 22 -5.42 -2.55 15.99
C LEU A 22 -5.89 -1.92 17.32
N GLY A 23 -7.13 -1.43 17.41
CA GLY A 23 -7.68 -0.81 18.61
C GLY A 23 -7.11 0.59 18.89
N ILE A 24 -6.58 1.28 17.88
CA ILE A 24 -5.93 2.59 18.02
C ILE A 24 -6.87 3.68 17.51
N PRO A 25 -7.56 4.41 18.42
CA PRO A 25 -8.49 5.46 18.03
C PRO A 25 -7.71 6.62 17.41
N THR A 26 -7.94 6.87 16.13
CA THR A 26 -7.28 7.93 15.36
C THR A 26 -8.30 8.72 14.58
N SER A 27 -8.11 10.03 14.50
CA SER A 27 -8.99 10.90 13.72
C SER A 27 -8.78 10.70 12.22
N ILE A 28 -9.83 10.90 11.42
CA ILE A 28 -9.72 10.85 9.96
C ILE A 28 -8.69 11.87 9.44
N ALA A 29 -8.58 13.04 10.09
CA ALA A 29 -7.59 14.05 9.75
C ALA A 29 -6.15 13.56 9.94
N THR A 30 -5.89 12.82 11.03
CA THR A 30 -4.58 12.20 11.28
C THR A 30 -4.27 11.13 10.24
N CYS A 31 -5.23 10.26 9.92
CA CYS A 31 -5.05 9.25 8.88
C CYS A 31 -4.78 9.89 7.51
N LEU A 32 -5.48 10.98 7.17
CA LEU A 32 -5.27 11.74 5.94
C LEU A 32 -3.86 12.35 5.89
N ALA A 33 -3.40 12.92 7.00
CA ALA A 33 -2.05 13.46 7.10
C ALA A 33 -1.00 12.35 6.90
N ILE A 34 -1.15 11.20 7.57
CA ILE A 34 -0.26 10.04 7.41
C ILE A 34 -0.21 9.57 5.95
N GLU A 35 -1.36 9.43 5.28
CA GLU A 35 -1.42 9.03 3.86
C GLU A 35 -0.79 10.08 2.93
N ALA A 36 -0.98 11.37 3.20
CA ALA A 36 -0.33 12.43 2.43
C ALA A 36 1.20 12.34 2.54
N PHE A 37 1.74 12.11 3.75
CA PHE A 37 3.16 11.86 3.93
C PHE A 37 3.62 10.57 3.27
N ALA A 38 2.82 9.50 3.33
CA ALA A 38 3.11 8.26 2.64
C ALA A 38 3.25 8.48 1.13
N LEU A 39 2.43 9.35 0.52
CA LEU A 39 2.53 9.71 -0.89
C LEU A 39 3.86 10.43 -1.22
N VAL A 40 4.30 11.33 -0.33
CA VAL A 40 5.56 12.06 -0.47
C VAL A 40 6.76 11.13 -0.35
N LEU A 41 6.79 10.31 0.71
CA LEU A 41 7.76 9.23 0.86
C LEU A 41 7.74 8.33 -0.36
N ASP A 42 6.54 8.06 -0.86
CA ASP A 42 6.40 7.13 -1.94
C ASP A 42 7.00 7.65 -3.25
N SER A 43 6.88 8.96 -3.46
CA SER A 43 7.48 9.70 -4.56
C SER A 43 9.00 9.82 -4.40
N ALA A 44 9.49 10.04 -3.18
CA ALA A 44 10.92 10.15 -2.90
C ALA A 44 11.66 8.81 -3.09
N ALA A 45 10.99 7.68 -2.84
CA ALA A 45 11.56 6.34 -2.97
C ALA A 45 11.65 5.83 -4.42
N PHE A 46 11.42 6.67 -5.44
CA PHE A 46 11.39 6.24 -6.86
C PHE A 46 12.68 5.55 -7.32
N LEU A 47 13.82 5.89 -6.72
CA LEU A 47 15.12 5.34 -7.06
C LEU A 47 15.36 3.94 -6.46
N VAL A 48 14.50 3.49 -5.54
CA VAL A 48 14.68 2.23 -4.80
C VAL A 48 13.81 1.12 -5.41
N PRO A 49 14.41 0.12 -6.06
CA PRO A 49 13.65 -0.98 -6.66
C PRO A 49 12.91 -1.76 -5.56
N GLY A 50 11.61 -1.96 -5.76
CA GLY A 50 10.74 -2.62 -4.78
C GLY A 50 10.47 -1.84 -3.50
N ARG A 51 11.16 -0.70 -3.26
CA ARG A 51 11.00 0.22 -2.12
C ARG A 51 11.14 -0.46 -0.75
N ILE A 52 11.87 -1.56 -0.71
CA ILE A 52 12.06 -2.39 0.48
C ILE A 52 12.96 -1.62 1.47
N GLY A 53 12.54 -1.55 2.72
CA GLY A 53 13.19 -0.80 3.79
C GLY A 53 12.73 0.65 3.87
N VAL A 54 12.53 1.33 2.73
CA VAL A 54 12.11 2.74 2.71
C VAL A 54 10.65 2.89 3.10
N GLN A 55 9.76 2.02 2.61
CA GLN A 55 8.34 2.12 3.00
C GLN A 55 8.09 1.76 4.46
N GLU A 56 8.87 0.81 4.99
CA GLU A 56 8.78 0.33 6.36
C GLU A 56 9.35 1.37 7.32
N ALA A 57 10.57 1.84 7.09
CA ALA A 57 11.18 2.89 7.90
C ALA A 57 10.43 4.22 7.77
N GLY A 58 9.98 4.56 6.56
CA GLY A 58 9.21 5.77 6.29
C GLY A 58 7.89 5.79 7.05
N ARG A 59 7.13 4.68 7.04
CA ARG A 59 5.89 4.59 7.83
C ARG A 59 6.15 4.63 9.34
N VAL A 60 7.19 3.96 9.84
CA VAL A 60 7.59 4.07 11.25
C VAL A 60 7.85 5.54 11.60
N LEU A 61 8.64 6.25 10.78
CA LEU A 61 8.95 7.66 10.98
C LEU A 61 7.67 8.52 11.01
N VAL A 62 6.78 8.37 10.03
CA VAL A 62 5.52 9.13 9.96
C VAL A 62 4.67 8.87 11.21
N PHE A 63 4.55 7.62 11.64
CA PHE A 63 3.76 7.30 12.83
C PHE A 63 4.34 7.96 14.08
N THR A 64 5.67 7.89 14.24
CA THR A 64 6.33 8.52 15.39
C THR A 64 6.22 10.04 15.38
N THR A 65 6.18 10.71 14.22
CA THR A 65 5.99 12.17 14.15
C THR A 65 4.58 12.60 14.56
N PHE A 66 3.58 11.74 14.38
CA PHE A 66 2.21 11.95 14.86
C PHE A 66 1.97 11.42 16.29
N GLY A 67 3.02 11.01 17.02
CA GLY A 67 2.91 10.52 18.39
C GLY A 67 2.36 9.09 18.50
N LEU A 68 2.28 8.36 17.40
CA LEU A 68 1.90 6.94 17.38
C LEU A 68 3.14 6.06 17.61
N GLY A 69 2.92 4.83 18.10
CA GLY A 69 4.00 3.90 18.39
C GLY A 69 4.76 3.47 17.14
N ALA A 70 6.09 3.37 17.25
CA ALA A 70 6.94 2.83 16.18
C ALA A 70 6.52 1.39 15.78
N ALA A 71 6.16 0.57 16.76
CA ALA A 71 5.62 -0.78 16.53
C ALA A 71 4.32 -0.75 15.70
N THR A 72 3.45 0.23 15.93
CA THR A 72 2.23 0.43 15.14
C THR A 72 2.55 0.81 13.70
N GLY A 73 3.47 1.76 13.50
CA GLY A 73 3.89 2.17 12.16
C GLY A 73 4.47 1.00 11.36
N LEU A 74 5.26 0.14 12.02
CA LEU A 74 5.79 -1.07 11.41
C LEU A 74 4.69 -2.09 11.09
N ALA A 75 3.75 -2.33 12.01
CA ALA A 75 2.62 -3.23 11.78
C ALA A 75 1.79 -2.80 10.58
N VAL A 76 1.44 -1.51 10.49
CA VAL A 76 0.72 -0.93 9.36
C VAL A 76 1.51 -1.09 8.07
N ALA A 77 2.82 -0.83 8.08
CA ALA A 77 3.67 -1.01 6.91
C ALA A 77 3.64 -2.45 6.37
N VAL A 78 3.75 -3.43 7.25
CA VAL A 78 3.68 -4.85 6.90
C VAL A 78 2.30 -5.21 6.35
N ILE A 79 1.22 -4.80 6.99
CA ILE A 79 -0.15 -5.11 6.55
C ILE A 79 -0.41 -4.54 5.15
N VAL A 80 -0.03 -3.28 4.91
CA VAL A 80 -0.18 -2.67 3.58
C VAL A 80 0.67 -3.40 2.53
N ARG A 81 1.86 -3.87 2.90
CA ARG A 81 2.72 -4.65 2.00
C ARG A 81 2.11 -5.99 1.64
N LEU A 82 1.51 -6.68 2.60
CA LEU A 82 0.78 -7.93 2.36
C LEU A 82 -0.39 -7.73 1.40
N ASN A 83 -1.10 -6.60 1.50
CA ASN A 83 -2.16 -6.28 0.55
C ASN A 83 -1.62 -6.11 -0.88
N GLN A 84 -0.52 -5.36 -1.05
CA GLN A 84 0.13 -5.20 -2.37
C GLN A 84 0.54 -6.55 -2.96
N LEU A 85 1.12 -7.43 -2.14
CA LEU A 85 1.51 -8.78 -2.55
C LEU A 85 0.30 -9.64 -2.91
N ALA A 86 -0.80 -9.56 -2.15
CA ALA A 86 -2.03 -10.29 -2.43
C ALA A 86 -2.64 -9.85 -3.77
N VAL A 87 -2.73 -8.55 -4.03
CA VAL A 87 -3.23 -8.02 -5.31
C VAL A 87 -2.33 -8.44 -6.47
N ALA A 88 -1.00 -8.37 -6.30
CA ALA A 88 -0.05 -8.83 -7.31
C ALA A 88 -0.21 -10.32 -7.61
N ALA A 89 -0.36 -11.16 -6.57
CA ALA A 89 -0.57 -12.59 -6.71
C ALA A 89 -1.89 -12.90 -7.45
N LEU A 90 -2.98 -12.20 -7.12
CA LEU A 90 -4.26 -12.34 -7.82
C LEU A 90 -4.14 -11.93 -9.30
N GLY A 91 -3.45 -10.82 -9.59
CA GLY A 91 -3.19 -10.37 -10.95
C GLY A 91 -2.38 -11.39 -11.76
N LEU A 92 -1.33 -11.96 -11.15
CA LEU A 92 -0.51 -12.99 -11.79
C LEU A 92 -1.30 -14.28 -12.03
N ALA A 93 -2.15 -14.70 -11.08
CA ALA A 93 -3.02 -15.86 -11.23
C ALA A 93 -4.05 -15.65 -12.35
N ALA A 94 -4.63 -14.46 -12.46
CA ALA A 94 -5.54 -14.11 -13.55
C ALA A 94 -4.81 -14.11 -14.90
N PHE A 95 -3.62 -13.50 -14.98
CA PHE A 95 -2.79 -13.50 -16.17
C PHE A 95 -2.45 -14.93 -16.62
N ALA A 96 -1.98 -15.77 -15.69
CA ALA A 96 -1.63 -17.16 -15.97
C ALA A 96 -2.80 -17.97 -16.53
N LYS A 97 -4.05 -17.68 -16.13
CA LYS A 97 -5.24 -18.33 -16.70
C LYS A 97 -5.55 -17.84 -18.11
N LEU A 98 -5.40 -16.53 -18.35
CA LEU A 98 -5.69 -15.91 -19.65
C LEU A 98 -4.60 -16.19 -20.70
N SER A 99 -3.36 -16.41 -20.27
CA SER A 99 -2.24 -16.70 -21.18
C SER A 99 -2.29 -18.10 -21.80
N VAL A 100 -3.21 -18.98 -21.38
CA VAL A 100 -3.37 -20.36 -21.91
C VAL A 100 -4.28 -20.42 -23.14
N THR A 101 -4.49 -19.31 -23.86
CA THR A 101 -5.15 -19.37 -25.18
C THR A 101 -4.23 -20.11 -26.17
N PRO A 102 -4.69 -21.17 -26.87
CA PRO A 102 -3.87 -21.87 -27.86
C PRO A 102 -3.45 -20.91 -28.98
N LEU A 103 -2.19 -21.00 -29.44
CA LEU A 103 -1.72 -20.27 -30.61
C LEU A 103 -2.66 -20.52 -31.81
N PRO A 104 -3.01 -19.49 -32.59
CA PRO A 104 -3.87 -19.64 -33.75
C PRO A 104 -3.23 -20.56 -34.80
N PRO A 105 -4.03 -21.25 -35.63
CA PRO A 105 -3.56 -22.37 -36.47
C PRO A 105 -2.56 -22.00 -37.58
N TRP A 106 -2.27 -20.72 -37.79
CA TRP A 106 -1.28 -20.25 -38.76
C TRP A 106 0.15 -20.18 -38.21
N ASP A 107 0.33 -20.31 -36.88
CA ASP A 107 1.63 -20.40 -36.20
C ASP A 107 2.14 -21.86 -36.06
N ARG A 108 1.56 -22.81 -36.81
CA ARG A 108 1.91 -24.25 -36.82
C ARG A 108 2.52 -24.70 -38.14
#